data_AF-A0A1V5TES6-F1
#
_entry.id   AF-A0A1V5TES6-F1
#
_cell.length_a   1.000
_cell.length_b   1.000
_cell.length_c   1.000
_cell.angle_alpha   90.00
_cell.angle_beta   90.00
_cell.angle_gamma   90.00
#
_symmetry.space_group_name_H-M   'P 1'
#
loop_
_entity.id
_entity.type
_entity.pdbx_description
1 polymer ?
#
loop_
_entity_poly.entity_id
_entity_poly.type
_entity_poly.pdbx_seq_one_letter_code
_entity_poly.pdbx_strand_id
1 'polypeptide(L)' 'MRTTNGLFQNAQRLDLIWNNIILSTQDSVSANIVRSFNLTITFNPTDVVHVDGRVNLSLNKNPLTEIWKIERWIDESNF' A
#
# COMPACT_ATOMS: atom_id res chain seq x y z
N MET A 1 -13.20 -8.53 10.51
CA MET A 1 -11.97 -7.75 10.83
C MET A 1 -11.06 -8.42 11.89
N ARG A 2 -11.57 -9.27 12.80
CA ARG A 2 -10.76 -9.93 13.86
C ARG A 2 -9.62 -10.80 13.31
N THR A 3 -9.86 -11.53 12.22
CA THR A 3 -8.88 -12.41 11.58
C THR A 3 -7.75 -11.64 10.90
N THR A 4 -8.06 -10.55 10.20
CA THR A 4 -7.07 -9.65 9.56
C THR A 4 -6.18 -8.97 10.59
N ASN A 5 -6.76 -8.51 11.70
CA ASN A 5 -5.99 -7.96 12.82
C ASN A 5 -5.07 -9.03 13.45
N GLY A 6 -5.57 -10.27 13.59
CA GLY A 6 -4.75 -11.40 14.04
C GLY A 6 -3.54 -11.65 13.15
N LEU A 7 -3.72 -11.68 11.82
CA LEU A 7 -2.60 -11.85 10.88
C LEU A 7 -1.57 -10.72 11.00
N PHE A 8 -2.02 -9.48 11.17
CA PHE A 8 -1.12 -8.33 11.38
C PHE A 8 -0.36 -8.41 12.70
N GLN A 9 -1.02 -8.78 13.80
CA GLN A 9 -0.38 -8.90 15.12
C GLN A 9 0.60 -10.07 15.20
N ASN A 10 0.42 -11.10 14.37
CA ASN A 10 1.30 -12.26 14.32
C ASN A 10 2.49 -12.08 13.36
N ALA A 11 2.52 -11.03 12.54
CA ALA A 11 3.69 -10.69 11.75
C ALA A 11 4.77 -10.09 12.68
N GLN A 12 5.95 -10.69 12.72
CA GLN A 12 7.10 -10.12 13.42
C GLN A 12 7.62 -8.87 12.72
N ARG A 13 7.54 -8.85 11.37
CA ARG A 13 8.04 -7.73 10.57
C ARG A 13 7.25 -7.57 9.27
N LEU A 14 7.02 -6.31 8.91
CA LEU A 14 6.45 -5.88 7.64
C LEU A 14 7.36 -4.83 7.02
N ASP A 15 8.01 -5.17 5.91
CA ASP A 15 8.84 -4.24 5.14
C ASP A 15 8.15 -3.92 3.83
N LEU A 16 7.64 -2.69 3.70
CA LEU A 16 7.09 -2.18 2.45
C LEU A 16 8.10 -1.23 1.80
N ILE A 17 8.63 -1.66 0.65
CA ILE A 17 9.51 -0.85 -0.18
C ILE A 17 8.72 -0.34 -1.36
N TRP A 18 8.67 0.98 -1.42
CA TRP A 18 8.01 1.75 -2.45
C TRP A 18 8.99 2.04 -3.58
N ASN A 19 8.76 1.46 -4.75
CA ASN A 19 9.66 1.56 -5.90
C ASN A 19 9.25 2.73 -6.82
N ASN A 20 9.47 2.54 -8.12
CA ASN A 20 9.22 3.52 -9.16
C ASN A 20 7.75 3.92 -9.26
N ILE A 21 7.54 5.22 -9.43
CA ILE A 21 6.26 5.78 -9.84
C ILE A 21 6.16 5.57 -11.36
N ILE A 22 5.08 4.91 -11.78
CA ILE A 22 4.80 4.59 -13.18
C ILE A 22 3.89 5.67 -13.76
N LEU A 23 2.91 6.11 -12.98
CA LEU A 23 2.00 7.21 -13.32
C LEU A 23 1.73 8.04 -12.07
N SER A 24 1.70 9.35 -12.23
CA SER A 24 1.27 10.28 -11.20
C SER A 24 0.55 11.45 -11.86
N THR A 25 -0.72 11.62 -11.53
CA THR A 25 -1.53 12.78 -11.94
C THR A 25 -2.13 13.38 -10.68
N GLN A 26 -2.04 14.70 -10.53
CA GLN A 26 -2.53 15.39 -9.35
C GLN A 26 -3.14 16.74 -9.74
N ASP A 27 -4.29 17.06 -9.14
CA ASP A 27 -4.86 18.40 -9.09
C ASP A 27 -4.86 18.94 -7.64
N SER A 28 -5.63 19.99 -7.35
CA SER A 28 -5.66 20.61 -6.02
C SER A 28 -6.27 19.72 -4.92
N VAL A 29 -7.15 18.78 -5.28
CA VAL A 29 -7.93 17.94 -4.34
C VAL A 29 -7.89 16.46 -4.64
N SER A 30 -7.37 16.05 -5.79
CA SER A 30 -7.34 14.67 -6.25
C SER A 30 -5.95 14.28 -6.75
N ALA A 31 -5.57 13.03 -6.55
CA ALA A 31 -4.36 12.46 -7.13
C ALA A 31 -4.59 10.99 -7.48
N ASN A 32 -4.07 10.57 -8.63
CA ASN A 32 -3.94 9.17 -9.01
C ASN A 32 -2.47 8.81 -9.12
N ILE A 33 -2.04 7.79 -8.38
CA ILE A 33 -0.65 7.34 -8.34
C ILE A 33 -0.62 5.84 -8.62
N VAL A 34 0.06 5.45 -9.69
CA VAL A 34 0.41 4.06 -9.97
C VAL A 34 1.88 3.88 -9.69
N ARG A 35 2.22 2.98 -8.77
CA ARG A 35 3.61 2.71 -8.40
C ARG A 35 3.85 1.25 -8.09
N SER A 36 5.06 0.77 -8.34
CA SER A 36 5.46 -0.56 -7.92
C SER A 36 5.85 -0.59 -6.45
N PHE A 37 5.71 -1.76 -5.85
CA PHE A 37 6.15 -2.04 -4.48
C PHE A 37 6.69 -3.46 -4.34
N ASN A 38 7.53 -3.67 -3.33
CA ASN A 38 7.84 -4.98 -2.78
C ASN A 38 7.39 -4.96 -1.32
N LEU A 39 6.69 -5.99 -0.87
CA LEU A 39 6.29 -6.20 0.52
C LEU A 39 6.86 -7.52 1.00
N THR A 40 7.63 -7.47 2.09
CA THR A 40 8.08 -8.66 2.80
C THR A 40 7.36 -8.76 4.13
N ILE A 41 6.72 -9.90 4.37
CA ILE A 41 6.03 -10.24 5.61
C ILE A 41 6.80 -11.38 6.27
N THR A 42 7.37 -11.13 7.45
CA THR A 42 8.04 -12.17 8.25
C THR A 42 7.15 -12.52 9.43
N PHE A 43 6.65 -13.76 9.47
CA PHE A 43 5.98 -14.30 10.66
C PHE A 43 6.99 -14.90 11.63
N ASN A 44 8.05 -15.52 11.10
CA ASN A 44 9.23 -16.00 11.82
C ASN A 44 10.40 -16.20 10.83
N PRO A 45 11.64 -16.48 11.27
CA PRO A 45 12.80 -16.61 10.36
C PRO A 45 12.69 -17.68 9.27
N THR A 46 11.76 -18.63 9.42
CA THR A 46 11.50 -19.71 8.45
C THR A 46 10.22 -19.51 7.64
N ASP A 47 9.40 -18.51 7.97
CA ASP A 47 8.12 -18.21 7.34
C ASP A 47 8.10 -16.74 6.91
N VAL A 48 8.49 -16.55 5.65
CA VAL A 48 8.62 -15.25 5.01
C VAL A 48 7.84 -15.26 3.71
N VAL A 49 6.94 -14.30 3.55
CA VAL A 49 6.16 -14.09 2.33
C VAL A 49 6.69 -12.86 1.61
N HIS A 50 6.93 -13.00 0.32
CA HIS A 50 7.33 -11.91 -0.57
C HIS A 50 6.21 -11.62 -1.56
N VAL A 51 5.77 -10.36 -1.58
CA VAL A 51 4.75 -9.84 -2.49
C VAL A 51 5.39 -8.78 -3.36
N ASP A 52 5.27 -8.94 -4.66
CA ASP A 52 5.79 -8.00 -5.64
C ASP A 52 4.62 -7.55 -6.52
N GLY A 53 4.47 -6.24 -6.70
CA GLY A 53 3.28 -5.76 -7.36
C GLY A 53 3.29 -4.30 -7.74
N ARG A 54 2.16 -3.88 -8.29
CA ARG A 54 1.80 -2.48 -8.49
C ARG A 54 0.56 -2.17 -7.68
N VAL A 55 0.48 -0.94 -7.24
CA VAL A 55 -0.73 -0.39 -6.66
C VAL A 55 -1.18 0.78 -7.50
N ASN A 56 -2.48 0.85 -7.75
CA ASN A 56 -3.14 2.02 -8.31
C ASN A 56 -3.97 2.69 -7.20
N LEU A 57 -3.51 3.85 -6.76
CA LEU A 57 -4.07 4.63 -5.66
C LEU A 57 -4.84 5.83 -6.20
N SER A 58 -6.09 5.98 -5.76
CA SER A 58 -6.81 7.26 -5.81
C SER A 58 -6.73 7.91 -4.44
N LEU A 59 -6.27 9.16 -4.39
CA LEU A 59 -6.18 9.96 -3.19
C LEU A 59 -7.05 11.22 -3.32
N ASN A 60 -7.61 11.64 -2.19
CA ASN A 60 -8.35 12.88 -2.07
C ASN A 60 -7.77 13.74 -0.94
N LYS A 61 -7.53 15.03 -1.20
CA LYS A 61 -7.10 16.03 -0.22
C LYS A 61 -8.33 16.72 0.34
N ASN A 62 -8.50 16.65 1.66
CA ASN A 62 -9.49 17.50 2.32
C ASN A 62 -9.09 18.98 2.16
N PRO A 63 -9.92 19.85 1.57
CA PRO A 63 -9.54 21.23 1.29
C PRO A 63 -9.43 22.12 2.54
N LEU A 64 -10.04 21.71 3.66
CA LEU A 64 -10.00 22.44 4.92
C LEU A 64 -8.82 22.02 5.80
N THR A 65 -8.55 20.72 5.89
CA THR A 65 -7.48 20.19 6.74
C THR A 65 -6.18 19.97 5.99
N GLU A 66 -6.21 20.04 4.66
CA GLU A 66 -5.10 19.78 3.75
C GLU A 66 -4.49 18.37 3.81
N ILE A 67 -5.19 17.43 4.44
CA ILE A 67 -4.73 16.05 4.60
C ILE A 67 -5.17 15.21 3.40
N TRP A 68 -4.21 14.55 2.76
CA TRP A 68 -4.46 13.50 1.76
C TRP A 68 -4.89 12.21 2.43
N LYS A 69 -5.91 11.56 1.86
CA LYS A 69 -6.35 10.22 2.25
C LYS A 69 -6.48 9.35 1.02
N ILE A 70 -6.20 8.06 1.18
CA ILE A 70 -6.48 7.06 0.15
C ILE A 70 -8.00 6.85 0.14
N GLU A 71 -8.61 7.09 -1.02
CA GLU A 71 -10.02 6.80 -1.28
C GLU A 71 -10.17 5.40 -1.89
N ARG A 72 -9.24 5.02 -2.77
CA ARG A 72 -9.24 3.71 -3.43
C ARG A 72 -7.84 3.14 -3.55
N TRP A 73 -7.75 1.84 -3.33
CA TRP A 73 -6.57 1.01 -3.56
C TRP A 73 -6.97 -0.14 -4.49
N ILE A 74 -6.33 -0.24 -5.64
CA ILE A 74 -6.40 -1.43 -6.50
C ILE A 74 -5.05 -2.12 -6.39
N ASP A 75 -5.07 -3.36 -5.93
CA ASP A 75 -3.88 -4.20 -5.89
C ASP A 75 -3.70 -4.92 -7.23
N GLU A 76 -2.51 -4.79 -7.80
CA GLU A 76 -2.06 -5.47 -9.02
C GLU A 76 -0.75 -6.20 -8.68
N SER A 77 -0.79 -6.99 -7.60
CA SER A 77 0.31 -7.82 -7.14
C SER A 77 0.21 -9.26 -7.66
N ASN A 78 1.18 -10.08 -7.29
CA ASN A 78 1.25 -11.50 -7.63
C ASN A 78 0.33 -12.41 -6.78
N PHE A 79 -0.63 -11.85 -6.02
CA PHE A 79 -1.58 -12.57 -5.16
C PHE A 79 -3.04 -12.36 -5.54
#